data_AF-A0A3N6FQ50-F1
#
_entry.id   AF-A0A3N6FQ50-F1
#
_cell.length_a   1.000
_cell.length_b   1.000
_cell.length_c   1.000
_cell.angle_alpha   90.00
_cell.angle_beta   90.00
_cell.angle_gamma   90.00
#
_symmetry.space_group_name_H-M   'P 1'
#
loop_
_entity.id
_entity.type
_entity.pdbx_description
1 polymer ?
#
loop_
_entity_poly.entity_id
_entity_poly.type
_entity_poly.pdbx_seq_one_letter_code
_entity_poly.pdbx_strand_id
1 'polypeptide(L)'
;MSDSWQDDAPDNGEPDIGEPDIGEPDIGEPDDGPRPRHLLRRLAIAVLVLAIPAGGLVWLFQDDLFHPFGDARACEGSDAPLSGQFGAGGAPLPGDASDVHYYTQSGHTELSFVSSRIPDFLHTAGFLPAEASPFEESYVDDNYALGEGETELPRGLCGTGIRGPVLTYGNTATTIMVERSPFTTDRFRAPARAIVTYDAP
;
A
#
# COMPACT_ATOMS: atom_id res chain seq x y z
N MET A 1 102.70 69.24 -44.78
CA MET A 1 103.53 68.03 -44.80
C MET A 1 102.78 66.99 -43.99
N SER A 2 102.04 66.04 -44.58
CA SER A 2 102.57 64.90 -45.37
C SER A 2 103.50 64.06 -44.49
N ASP A 3 103.35 62.78 -44.23
CA ASP A 3 102.50 61.65 -44.64
C ASP A 3 102.53 60.72 -43.37
N SER A 4 101.97 59.53 -43.23
CA SER A 4 101.82 58.42 -44.15
C SER A 4 101.02 57.35 -43.41
N TRP A 5 100.04 56.81 -44.11
CA TRP A 5 99.29 55.61 -43.77
C TRP A 5 100.18 54.36 -43.73
N GLN A 6 99.87 53.43 -42.82
CA GLN A 6 100.17 52.01 -43.00
C GLN A 6 98.85 51.24 -42.81
N ASP A 7 98.37 50.68 -43.92
CA ASP A 7 97.29 49.72 -44.01
C ASP A 7 97.75 48.35 -43.52
N ASP A 8 96.92 47.68 -42.73
CA ASP A 8 96.91 46.22 -42.64
C ASP A 8 95.46 45.72 -42.79
N ALA A 9 95.34 44.69 -43.63
CA ALA A 9 94.14 44.17 -44.26
C ALA A 9 93.24 43.32 -43.30
N PRO A 10 92.06 42.87 -43.75
CA PRO A 10 90.88 42.63 -42.91
C PRO A 10 90.84 41.23 -42.27
N ASP A 11 90.29 41.15 -41.07
CA ASP A 11 89.86 39.89 -40.46
C ASP A 11 88.37 39.66 -40.75
N ASN A 12 88.11 38.56 -41.45
CA ASN A 12 86.80 38.11 -41.90
C ASN A 12 86.32 37.03 -40.92
N GLY A 13 85.72 37.45 -39.80
CA GLY A 13 84.98 36.57 -38.89
C GLY A 13 83.48 36.62 -39.20
N GLU A 14 82.86 35.46 -39.38
CA GLU A 14 81.49 35.24 -39.85
C GLU A 14 80.39 35.87 -38.96
N PRO A 15 79.27 36.31 -39.54
CA PRO A 15 78.12 36.82 -38.81
C PRO A 15 77.19 35.69 -38.36
N ASP A 16 77.01 35.51 -37.05
CA ASP A 16 75.92 34.68 -36.50
C ASP A 16 74.59 35.44 -36.62
N ILE A 17 73.87 35.13 -37.70
CA ILE A 17 72.50 35.55 -37.94
C ILE A 17 71.60 34.57 -37.18
N GLY A 18 71.12 35.00 -36.01
CA GLY A 18 70.00 34.33 -35.34
C GLY A 18 68.72 34.52 -36.17
N GLU A 19 68.07 33.42 -36.53
CA GLU A 19 66.84 33.40 -37.32
C GLU A 19 65.68 34.10 -36.58
N PRO A 20 64.89 34.94 -37.27
CA PRO A 20 63.67 35.49 -36.73
C PRO A 20 62.54 34.46 -36.88
N ASP A 21 62.14 33.83 -35.77
CA ASP A 21 60.94 32.98 -35.73
C ASP A 21 59.68 33.85 -35.77
N ILE A 22 59.22 34.16 -36.98
CA ILE A 22 57.88 34.68 -37.23
C ILE A 22 56.94 33.47 -37.27
N GLY A 23 56.48 33.03 -36.09
CA GLY A 23 55.38 32.08 -36.00
C GLY A 23 54.09 32.71 -36.51
N GLU A 24 53.46 32.07 -37.50
CA GLU A 24 52.08 32.36 -37.91
C GLU A 24 51.16 32.21 -36.70
N PRO A 25 50.31 33.20 -36.35
CA PRO A 25 49.18 32.92 -35.50
C PRO A 25 48.20 32.11 -36.34
N ASP A 26 48.23 30.79 -36.14
CA ASP A 26 47.17 29.88 -36.55
C ASP A 26 45.87 30.41 -35.93
N ILE A 27 45.03 31.05 -36.74
CA ILE A 27 43.66 31.38 -36.35
C ILE A 27 42.91 30.04 -36.41
N GLY A 28 43.04 29.28 -35.34
CA GLY A 28 42.23 28.08 -35.12
C GLY A 28 40.76 28.44 -35.26
N GLU A 29 40.07 27.70 -36.11
CA GLU A 29 38.61 27.70 -36.19
C GLU A 29 38.00 27.60 -34.79
N PRO A 30 36.93 28.34 -34.47
CA PRO A 30 36.25 28.17 -33.21
C PRO A 30 35.69 26.75 -33.17
N ASP A 31 36.32 25.91 -32.36
CA ASP A 31 35.87 24.56 -32.04
C ASP A 31 34.53 24.67 -31.29
N ASP A 32 33.43 24.66 -32.05
CA ASP A 32 32.06 24.54 -31.55
C ASP A 32 31.82 23.09 -31.09
N GLY A 33 32.62 22.64 -30.12
CA GLY A 33 32.31 21.46 -29.34
C GLY A 33 30.95 21.63 -28.66
N PRO A 34 30.12 20.57 -28.54
CA PRO A 34 28.79 20.68 -27.95
C PRO A 34 28.90 21.23 -26.52
N ARG A 35 28.53 22.51 -26.34
CA ARG A 35 28.65 23.19 -25.05
C ARG A 35 27.98 22.32 -23.98
N PRO A 36 28.65 21.98 -22.86
CA PRO A 36 28.17 21.01 -21.87
C PRO A 36 26.81 21.41 -21.26
N ARG A 37 26.44 22.69 -21.35
CA ARG A 37 25.15 23.24 -20.97
C ARG A 37 23.98 22.68 -21.80
N HIS A 38 24.17 22.37 -23.07
CA HIS A 38 23.11 21.79 -23.92
C HIS A 38 22.88 20.30 -23.64
N LEU A 39 23.95 19.55 -23.33
CA LEU A 39 23.85 18.15 -22.92
C LEU A 39 23.21 18.01 -21.53
N LEU A 40 23.63 18.82 -20.56
CA LEU A 40 23.03 18.86 -19.22
C LEU A 40 21.55 19.26 -19.27
N ARG A 41 21.20 20.24 -20.11
CA ARG A 41 19.81 20.67 -20.30
C ARG A 41 18.96 19.58 -20.98
N ARG A 42 19.51 18.85 -21.96
CA ARG A 42 18.82 17.71 -22.60
C ARG A 42 18.63 16.55 -21.63
N LEU A 43 19.62 16.27 -20.79
CA LEU A 43 19.51 15.28 -19.71
C LEU A 43 18.46 15.68 -18.67
N ALA A 44 18.43 16.94 -18.22
CA ALA A 44 17.43 17.42 -17.29
C ALA A 44 16.01 17.34 -17.87
N ILE A 45 15.83 17.67 -19.16
CA ILE A 45 14.55 17.52 -19.85
C ILE A 45 14.19 16.04 -19.98
N ALA A 46 15.13 15.17 -20.34
CA ALA A 46 14.89 13.72 -20.44
C ALA A 46 14.49 13.13 -19.07
N VAL A 47 15.14 13.55 -17.99
CA VAL A 47 14.79 13.15 -16.62
C VAL A 47 13.41 13.66 -16.25
N LEU A 48 13.06 14.91 -16.56
CA LEU A 48 11.73 15.45 -16.29
C LEU A 48 10.64 14.70 -17.08
N VAL A 49 10.90 14.43 -18.36
CA VAL A 49 9.99 13.68 -19.25
C VAL A 49 9.84 12.22 -18.82
N LEU A 50 10.84 11.61 -18.19
CA LEU A 50 10.74 10.26 -17.60
C LEU A 50 10.13 10.26 -16.20
N ALA A 51 10.34 11.30 -15.41
CA ALA A 51 9.82 11.40 -14.04
C ALA A 51 8.31 11.67 -14.01
N ILE A 52 7.77 12.42 -14.98
CA ILE A 52 6.32 12.71 -15.08
C ILE A 52 5.48 11.44 -15.31
N PRO A 53 5.79 10.53 -16.24
CA PRO A 53 5.03 9.28 -16.40
C PRO A 53 5.29 8.31 -15.25
N ALA A 54 6.50 8.24 -14.69
CA ALA A 54 6.75 7.40 -13.51
C ALA A 54 5.96 7.88 -12.28
N GLY A 55 5.95 9.19 -12.01
CA GLY A 55 5.16 9.78 -10.92
C GLY A 55 3.66 9.76 -11.18
N GLY A 56 3.24 9.98 -12.43
CA GLY A 56 1.84 9.95 -12.84
C GLY A 56 1.23 8.55 -12.79
N LEU A 57 1.99 7.51 -13.16
CA LEU A 57 1.55 6.12 -13.00
C LEU A 57 1.45 5.75 -11.52
N VAL A 58 2.43 6.10 -10.68
CA VAL A 58 2.36 5.83 -9.23
C VAL A 58 1.15 6.51 -8.58
N TRP A 59 0.83 7.75 -8.97
CA TRP A 59 -0.33 8.47 -8.44
C TRP A 59 -1.67 7.86 -8.89
N LEU A 60 -1.76 7.37 -10.13
CA LEU A 60 -2.97 6.73 -10.66
C LEU A 60 -3.26 5.35 -10.04
N PHE A 61 -2.27 4.68 -9.43
CA PHE A 61 -2.44 3.37 -8.79
C PHE A 61 -2.51 3.43 -7.26
N GLN A 62 -2.37 4.60 -6.63
CA GLN A 62 -2.41 4.71 -5.17
C GLN A 62 -3.81 4.47 -4.59
N ASP A 63 -4.88 4.86 -5.28
CA ASP A 63 -6.25 4.74 -4.77
C ASP A 63 -6.77 3.29 -4.76
N ASP A 64 -6.12 2.35 -5.48
CA ASP A 64 -6.44 0.91 -5.48
C ASP A 64 -5.47 0.06 -4.60
N LEU A 65 -4.44 0.66 -4.00
CA LEU A 65 -3.36 -0.08 -3.32
C LEU A 65 -3.50 -0.19 -1.78
N PHE A 66 -4.45 0.49 -1.15
CA PHE A 66 -4.62 0.50 0.30
C PHE A 66 -6.13 0.47 0.62
N HIS A 67 -6.76 -0.65 0.99
CA HIS A 67 -6.60 -1.47 2.19
C HIS A 67 -6.69 -2.97 1.88
N PRO A 68 -6.30 -3.85 2.80
CA PRO A 68 -4.98 -4.01 3.38
C PRO A 68 -4.10 -4.72 2.33
N PHE A 69 -3.45 -3.96 1.45
CA PHE A 69 -2.80 -4.45 0.23
C PHE A 69 -3.75 -4.78 -0.94
N GLY A 70 -4.86 -4.03 -1.10
CA GLY A 70 -5.75 -4.12 -2.27
C GLY A 70 -6.86 -5.18 -2.16
N ASP A 71 -7.17 -5.66 -0.95
CA ASP A 71 -8.33 -6.51 -0.71
C ASP A 71 -9.58 -5.65 -0.51
N ALA A 72 -10.47 -5.68 -1.50
CA ALA A 72 -11.72 -4.91 -1.51
C ALA A 72 -12.67 -5.21 -0.33
N ARG A 73 -12.40 -6.27 0.44
CA ARG A 73 -13.15 -6.61 1.65
C ARG A 73 -12.67 -5.87 2.89
N ALA A 74 -11.48 -5.26 2.87
CA ALA A 74 -11.05 -4.51 4.05
C ALA A 74 -11.61 -3.11 4.07
N CYS A 75 -11.96 -2.71 5.27
CA CYS A 75 -12.45 -1.41 5.58
C CYS A 75 -11.30 -0.43 5.77
N GLU A 76 -11.62 0.85 5.56
CA GLU A 76 -10.67 1.93 5.74
C GLU A 76 -10.06 1.93 7.15
N GLY A 77 -8.75 2.12 7.21
CA GLY A 77 -7.99 2.08 8.46
C GLY A 77 -7.48 0.70 8.87
N SER A 78 -7.81 -0.37 8.13
CA SER A 78 -7.25 -1.70 8.40
C SER A 78 -5.73 -1.74 8.23
N ASP A 79 -5.02 -2.26 9.22
CA ASP A 79 -3.55 -2.32 9.28
C ASP A 79 -2.94 -3.69 8.91
N ALA A 80 -3.76 -4.73 8.76
CA ALA A 80 -3.35 -6.10 8.53
C ALA A 80 -4.36 -6.85 7.62
N PRO A 81 -3.92 -7.87 6.89
CA PRO A 81 -4.83 -8.69 6.09
C PRO A 81 -5.58 -9.69 6.96
N LEU A 82 -6.79 -10.06 6.52
CA LEU A 82 -7.60 -11.03 7.24
C LEU A 82 -6.92 -12.40 7.30
N SER A 83 -6.78 -12.97 8.50
CA SER A 83 -6.33 -14.35 8.67
C SER A 83 -7.34 -15.32 8.07
N GLY A 84 -6.92 -16.34 7.33
CA GLY A 84 -7.85 -17.30 6.71
C GLY A 84 -8.59 -18.24 7.67
N GLN A 85 -8.41 -18.07 8.98
CA GLN A 85 -8.94 -18.91 10.05
C GLN A 85 -9.51 -18.01 11.16
N PHE A 86 -10.69 -18.36 11.66
CA PHE A 86 -11.47 -17.54 12.60
C PHE A 86 -11.95 -18.35 13.81
N GLY A 87 -12.10 -17.67 14.95
CA GLY A 87 -12.55 -18.26 16.21
C GLY A 87 -11.55 -19.24 16.83
N ALA A 88 -11.88 -19.76 18.00
CA ALA A 88 -11.02 -20.70 18.73
C ALA A 88 -10.77 -22.02 17.96
N GLY A 89 -11.69 -22.39 17.06
CA GLY A 89 -11.55 -23.57 16.19
C GLY A 89 -10.78 -23.34 14.89
N GLY A 90 -10.39 -22.10 14.56
CA GLY A 90 -9.70 -21.78 13.31
C GLY A 90 -10.52 -22.09 12.05
N ALA A 91 -11.85 -21.97 12.13
CA ALA A 91 -12.72 -22.32 11.01
C ALA A 91 -12.56 -21.33 9.84
N PRO A 92 -12.63 -21.82 8.59
CA PRO A 92 -12.71 -20.93 7.44
C PRO A 92 -14.07 -20.23 7.39
N LEU A 93 -14.13 -19.10 6.65
CA LEU A 93 -15.39 -18.47 6.30
C LEU A 93 -16.33 -19.47 5.61
N PRO A 94 -17.66 -19.39 5.83
CA PRO A 94 -18.61 -20.21 5.10
C PRO A 94 -18.44 -20.06 3.58
N GLY A 95 -18.55 -21.16 2.83
CA GLY A 95 -18.35 -21.13 1.38
C GLY A 95 -19.42 -20.33 0.61
N ASP A 96 -20.54 -19.99 1.26
CA ASP A 96 -21.60 -19.11 0.74
C ASP A 96 -21.53 -17.69 1.33
N ALA A 97 -20.46 -17.35 2.05
CA ALA A 97 -20.29 -16.02 2.63
C ALA A 97 -20.27 -14.96 1.53
N SER A 98 -21.07 -13.93 1.73
CA SER A 98 -21.20 -12.76 0.86
C SER A 98 -21.17 -11.49 1.69
N ASP A 99 -21.01 -10.33 1.05
CA ASP A 99 -20.91 -9.03 1.73
C ASP A 99 -19.90 -9.06 2.88
N VAL A 100 -18.71 -9.62 2.58
CA VAL A 100 -17.63 -9.80 3.54
C VAL A 100 -16.87 -8.50 3.69
N HIS A 101 -16.84 -7.97 4.91
CA HIS A 101 -16.12 -6.76 5.28
C HIS A 101 -15.32 -7.00 6.54
N TYR A 102 -14.10 -6.50 6.63
CA TYR A 102 -13.31 -6.63 7.85
C TYR A 102 -12.52 -5.37 8.19
N TYR A 103 -12.27 -5.19 9.47
CA TYR A 103 -11.44 -4.13 10.00
C TYR A 103 -10.42 -4.74 10.96
N THR A 104 -9.14 -4.40 10.78
CA THR A 104 -8.08 -4.81 11.70
C THR A 104 -7.37 -3.59 12.26
N GLN A 105 -7.12 -3.59 13.57
CA GLN A 105 -6.31 -2.54 14.19
C GLN A 105 -5.61 -3.06 15.43
N SER A 106 -4.28 -2.98 15.45
CA SER A 106 -3.46 -3.29 16.63
C SER A 106 -3.72 -4.70 17.20
N GLY A 107 -3.91 -5.68 16.32
CA GLY A 107 -4.24 -7.07 16.69
C GLY A 107 -5.72 -7.31 16.95
N HIS A 108 -6.57 -6.29 17.04
CA HIS A 108 -8.01 -6.48 17.10
C HIS A 108 -8.60 -6.68 15.70
N THR A 109 -9.51 -7.62 15.54
CA THR A 109 -10.19 -7.88 14.26
C THR A 109 -11.71 -7.93 14.43
N GLU A 110 -12.39 -7.21 13.56
CA GLU A 110 -13.84 -7.29 13.36
C GLU A 110 -14.13 -7.75 11.93
N LEU A 111 -15.00 -8.74 11.78
CA LEU A 111 -15.34 -9.35 10.49
C LEU A 111 -16.87 -9.46 10.36
N SER A 112 -17.45 -8.78 9.38
CA SER A 112 -18.85 -8.98 8.98
C SER A 112 -18.95 -9.83 7.73
N PHE A 113 -19.96 -10.71 7.70
CA PHE A 113 -20.35 -11.42 6.49
C PHE A 113 -21.82 -11.84 6.55
N VAL A 114 -22.39 -12.19 5.41
CA VAL A 114 -23.75 -12.70 5.26
C VAL A 114 -23.69 -14.15 4.76
N SER A 115 -24.36 -15.07 5.44
CA SER A 115 -24.38 -16.51 5.08
C SER A 115 -25.70 -17.18 5.47
N SER A 116 -26.04 -18.26 4.77
CA SER A 116 -27.14 -19.16 5.12
C SER A 116 -26.70 -20.35 5.99
N ARG A 117 -25.38 -20.51 6.21
CA ARG A 117 -24.75 -21.62 6.94
C ARG A 117 -24.22 -21.21 8.31
N ILE A 118 -24.82 -20.19 8.92
CA ILE A 118 -24.39 -19.72 10.25
C ILE A 118 -24.46 -20.82 11.31
N PRO A 119 -25.50 -21.67 11.41
CA PRO A 119 -25.50 -22.77 12.38
C PRO A 119 -24.25 -23.65 12.29
N ASP A 120 -23.93 -24.15 11.09
CA ASP A 120 -22.75 -24.99 10.86
C ASP A 120 -21.44 -24.25 11.18
N PHE A 121 -21.38 -22.96 10.86
CA PHE A 121 -20.24 -22.11 11.16
C PHE A 121 -20.02 -21.97 12.67
N LEU A 122 -21.07 -21.77 13.46
CA LEU A 122 -20.97 -21.66 14.92
C LEU A 122 -20.37 -22.92 15.55
N HIS A 123 -20.74 -24.10 15.06
CA HIS A 123 -20.16 -25.37 15.50
C HIS A 123 -18.71 -25.52 15.06
N THR A 124 -18.42 -25.27 13.79
CA THR A 124 -17.09 -25.49 13.21
C THR A 124 -16.06 -24.51 13.77
N ALA A 125 -16.46 -23.26 14.02
CA ALA A 125 -15.61 -22.22 14.60
C ALA A 125 -15.42 -22.36 16.12
N GLY A 126 -16.14 -23.29 16.75
CA GLY A 126 -16.03 -23.58 18.18
C GLY A 126 -16.79 -22.61 19.09
N PHE A 127 -17.76 -21.86 18.55
CA PHE A 127 -18.69 -21.07 19.37
C PHE A 127 -19.75 -21.93 20.04
N LEU A 128 -20.08 -23.09 19.45
CA LEU A 128 -21.04 -24.05 19.97
C LEU A 128 -20.50 -25.48 19.96
N PRO A 129 -20.83 -26.31 20.97
CA PRO A 129 -20.62 -27.76 20.89
C PRO A 129 -21.34 -28.38 19.70
N ALA A 130 -20.83 -29.46 19.11
CA ALA A 130 -21.31 -30.04 17.85
C ALA A 130 -22.82 -30.38 17.80
N GLU A 131 -23.43 -30.73 18.93
CA GLU A 131 -24.84 -31.13 19.03
C GLU A 131 -25.72 -30.09 19.76
N ALA A 132 -25.15 -28.93 20.11
CA ALA A 132 -25.88 -27.90 20.84
C ALA A 132 -26.85 -27.15 19.93
N SER A 133 -28.02 -26.77 20.45
CA SER A 133 -28.89 -25.84 19.72
C SER A 133 -28.30 -24.42 19.80
N PRO A 134 -28.19 -23.68 18.69
CA PRO A 134 -27.79 -22.27 18.73
C PRO A 134 -28.77 -21.39 19.52
N PHE A 135 -30.00 -21.84 19.74
CA PHE A 135 -31.04 -21.06 20.40
C PHE A 135 -31.22 -21.43 21.88
N GLU A 136 -30.35 -22.29 22.42
CA GLU A 136 -30.38 -22.63 23.83
C GLU A 136 -29.79 -21.49 24.67
N GLU A 137 -30.57 -21.05 25.66
CA GLU A 137 -30.27 -19.88 26.51
C GLU A 137 -28.96 -20.03 27.30
N SER A 138 -28.51 -21.27 27.54
CA SER A 138 -27.24 -21.55 28.24
C SER A 138 -25.99 -21.12 27.46
N TYR A 139 -26.11 -20.94 26.13
CA TYR A 139 -24.99 -20.58 25.24
C TYR A 139 -25.10 -19.16 24.67
N VAL A 140 -26.26 -18.52 24.81
CA VAL A 140 -26.48 -17.14 24.35
C VAL A 140 -25.99 -16.19 25.44
N ASP A 141 -25.17 -15.23 25.07
CA ASP A 141 -24.78 -14.14 25.94
C ASP A 141 -25.82 -13.01 25.89
N ASP A 142 -26.47 -12.74 27.02
CA ASP A 142 -27.47 -11.69 27.20
C ASP A 142 -26.86 -10.29 27.43
N ASN A 143 -25.53 -10.17 27.52
CA ASN A 143 -24.86 -8.90 27.81
C ASN A 143 -25.05 -7.84 26.73
N TYR A 144 -25.42 -8.25 25.51
CA TYR A 144 -25.62 -7.35 24.39
C TYR A 144 -26.88 -7.73 23.60
N ALA A 145 -27.85 -6.82 23.56
CA ALA A 145 -29.12 -6.99 22.87
C ALA A 145 -29.44 -5.79 21.99
N LEU A 146 -29.59 -6.02 20.68
CA LEU A 146 -30.23 -5.08 19.76
C LEU A 146 -31.71 -5.43 19.64
N GLY A 147 -32.57 -4.44 19.82
CA GLY A 147 -34.02 -4.55 19.64
C GLY A 147 -34.43 -4.72 18.18
N GLU A 148 -35.70 -5.07 17.95
CA GLU A 148 -36.24 -5.17 16.59
C GLU A 148 -36.12 -3.85 15.84
N GLY A 149 -35.52 -3.87 14.65
CA GLY A 149 -35.35 -2.69 13.80
C GLY A 149 -34.15 -1.82 14.18
N GLU A 150 -33.48 -2.10 15.29
CA GLU A 150 -32.22 -1.46 15.65
C GLU A 150 -31.09 -2.01 14.78
N THR A 151 -30.11 -1.15 14.48
CA THR A 151 -28.97 -1.51 13.64
C THR A 151 -27.70 -1.00 14.27
N GLU A 152 -26.65 -1.82 14.29
CA GLU A 152 -25.32 -1.40 14.73
C GLU A 152 -24.26 -1.75 13.69
N LEU A 153 -23.32 -0.83 13.48
CA LEU A 153 -22.10 -1.08 12.72
C LEU A 153 -20.92 -0.74 13.64
N PRO A 154 -20.14 -1.75 14.07
CA PRO A 154 -18.94 -1.54 14.88
C PRO A 154 -17.97 -0.54 14.25
N ARG A 155 -17.17 0.12 15.10
CA ARG A 155 -16.31 1.23 14.66
C ARG A 155 -15.18 0.72 13.78
N GLY A 156 -15.08 1.27 12.58
CA GLY A 156 -14.06 0.90 11.58
C GLY A 156 -14.58 -0.12 10.59
N LEU A 157 -15.59 -0.91 10.96
CA LEU A 157 -16.27 -1.80 10.03
C LEU A 157 -17.09 -1.00 9.02
N CYS A 158 -17.03 -1.45 7.77
CA CYS A 158 -17.68 -0.88 6.61
C CYS A 158 -18.79 -1.80 6.12
N GLY A 159 -19.62 -1.31 5.19
CA GLY A 159 -20.77 -2.04 4.69
C GLY A 159 -22.02 -1.84 5.53
N THR A 160 -22.87 -2.85 5.59
CA THR A 160 -24.17 -2.76 6.28
C THR A 160 -24.03 -3.23 7.73
N GLY A 161 -24.61 -2.47 8.65
CA GLY A 161 -24.72 -2.87 10.05
C GLY A 161 -25.53 -4.15 10.28
N ILE A 162 -25.29 -4.79 11.41
CA ILE A 162 -26.10 -5.90 11.90
C ILE A 162 -27.44 -5.40 12.42
N ARG A 163 -28.52 -6.15 12.17
CA ARG A 163 -29.88 -5.75 12.53
C ARG A 163 -30.46 -6.63 13.61
N GLY A 164 -31.01 -6.00 14.65
CA GLY A 164 -31.70 -6.68 15.72
C GLY A 164 -32.98 -7.39 15.25
N PRO A 165 -33.44 -8.43 15.97
CA PRO A 165 -32.80 -9.01 17.15
C PRO A 165 -31.50 -9.76 16.81
N VAL A 166 -30.53 -9.75 17.72
CA VAL A 166 -29.25 -10.48 17.58
C VAL A 166 -29.06 -11.49 18.70
N LEU A 167 -28.37 -12.58 18.41
CA LEU A 167 -27.83 -13.52 19.39
C LEU A 167 -26.32 -13.38 19.42
N THR A 168 -25.76 -13.34 20.64
CA THR A 168 -24.33 -13.23 20.86
C THR A 168 -23.80 -14.55 21.41
N TYR A 169 -22.69 -15.05 20.88
CA TYR A 169 -21.97 -16.22 21.36
C TYR A 169 -20.51 -15.83 21.55
N GLY A 170 -19.80 -16.44 22.52
CA GLY A 170 -18.39 -16.16 22.65
C GLY A 170 -17.76 -16.56 23.96
N ASN A 171 -16.51 -16.16 24.10
CA ASN A 171 -15.72 -16.23 25.32
C ASN A 171 -14.88 -14.94 25.44
N THR A 172 -13.90 -14.92 26.35
CA THR A 172 -13.07 -13.74 26.61
C THR A 172 -12.19 -13.29 25.45
N ALA A 173 -11.95 -14.12 24.44
CA ALA A 173 -11.03 -13.84 23.33
C ALA A 173 -11.71 -13.75 21.96
N THR A 174 -12.95 -14.24 21.84
CA THR A 174 -13.69 -14.25 20.57
C THR A 174 -15.17 -14.18 20.84
N THR A 175 -15.86 -13.27 20.17
CA THR A 175 -17.31 -13.13 20.20
C THR A 175 -17.87 -13.14 18.78
N ILE A 176 -19.12 -13.55 18.64
CA ILE A 176 -19.87 -13.49 17.40
C ILE A 176 -21.29 -13.05 17.68
N MET A 177 -21.76 -12.06 16.92
CA MET A 177 -23.13 -11.59 16.92
C MET A 177 -23.81 -12.06 15.64
N VAL A 178 -25.02 -12.59 15.74
CA VAL A 178 -25.76 -13.16 14.60
C VAL A 178 -27.18 -12.61 14.55
N GLU A 179 -27.63 -12.17 13.37
CA GLU A 179 -29.02 -11.73 13.18
C GLU A 179 -30.02 -12.88 13.39
N ARG A 180 -30.92 -12.68 14.37
CA ARG A 180 -32.07 -13.55 14.64
C ARG A 180 -33.30 -13.09 13.85
N SER A 181 -34.17 -14.03 13.53
CA SER A 181 -35.48 -13.73 12.97
C SER A 181 -36.28 -12.84 13.94
N PRO A 182 -36.92 -11.76 13.46
CA PRO A 182 -37.79 -10.93 14.29
C PRO A 182 -39.15 -11.61 14.52
N PHE A 183 -39.49 -12.63 13.72
CA PHE A 183 -40.78 -13.30 13.76
C PHE A 183 -40.76 -14.59 14.59
N THR A 184 -39.59 -15.18 14.79
CA THR A 184 -39.42 -16.50 15.43
C THR A 184 -38.14 -16.53 16.26
N THR A 185 -38.20 -17.04 17.48
CA THR A 185 -37.06 -17.04 18.41
C THR A 185 -36.08 -18.19 18.19
N ASP A 186 -36.48 -19.22 17.45
CA ASP A 186 -35.75 -20.46 17.18
C ASP A 186 -35.07 -20.49 15.80
N ARG A 187 -34.90 -19.32 15.16
CA ARG A 187 -34.28 -19.21 13.83
C ARG A 187 -33.45 -17.95 13.67
N PHE A 188 -32.37 -18.08 12.91
CA PHE A 188 -31.66 -16.94 12.33
C PHE A 188 -32.42 -16.37 11.13
N ARG A 189 -32.03 -15.16 10.72
CA ARG A 189 -32.40 -14.66 9.39
C ARG A 189 -31.75 -15.55 8.32
N ALA A 190 -32.35 -15.63 7.14
CA ALA A 190 -31.83 -16.44 6.04
C ALA A 190 -31.79 -15.62 4.74
N PRO A 191 -30.60 -15.21 4.26
CA PRO A 191 -29.31 -15.33 4.93
C PRO A 191 -29.22 -14.40 6.16
N ALA A 192 -28.37 -14.72 7.12
CA ALA A 192 -28.11 -13.90 8.30
C ALA A 192 -26.77 -13.18 8.16
N ARG A 193 -26.72 -11.92 8.62
CA ARG A 193 -25.45 -11.27 8.91
C ARG A 193 -24.88 -11.80 10.23
N ALA A 194 -23.58 -12.06 10.22
CA ALA A 194 -22.80 -12.28 11.42
C ALA A 194 -21.69 -11.21 11.51
N ILE A 195 -21.33 -10.84 12.73
CA ILE A 195 -20.14 -10.06 13.04
C ILE A 195 -19.31 -10.87 14.03
N VAL A 196 -18.08 -11.22 13.64
CA VAL A 196 -17.12 -11.92 14.49
C VAL A 196 -16.09 -10.91 14.96
N THR A 197 -15.82 -10.90 16.26
CA THR A 197 -14.80 -10.06 16.88
C THR A 197 -13.80 -10.96 17.60
N TYR A 198 -12.51 -10.77 17.35
CA TYR A 198 -11.45 -11.53 18.00
C TYR A 198 -10.14 -10.75 18.01
N ASP A 199 -9.28 -11.11 18.96
CA ASP A 199 -7.90 -10.62 18.96
C ASP A 199 -7.03 -11.60 18.16
N ALA A 200 -6.48 -11.13 17.05
CA ALA A 200 -5.44 -11.80 16.30
C ALA A 200 -4.13 -11.76 17.12
N PRO A 201 -3.38 -12.89 17.17
CA PRO A 201 -2.13 -12.99 17.91
C PRO A 201 -1.00 -12.12 17.34
#